data_AF-A0A7Y4W7K5-F1
#
_entry.id   AF-A0A7Y4W7K5-F1
#
_cell.length_a   1.000
_cell.length_b   1.000
_cell.length_c   1.000
_cell.angle_alpha   90.00
_cell.angle_beta   90.00
_cell.angle_gamma   90.00
#
_symmetry.space_group_name_H-M   'P 1'
#
loop_
_entity.id
_entity.type
_entity.pdbx_description
1 polymer ?
#
loop_
_entity_poly.entity_id
_entity_poly.type
_entity_poly.pdbx_seq_one_letter_code
_entity_poly.pdbx_strand_id
1 'polypeptide(L)'
;MTQHATQQLDAIHAMLSAGQRNLRVEKHSLILWGLTTGLLLFFRDDLFTDAQFPARATQAVAWLILLIIVISGVSLLDWHLTRQVKQSRNESWSFIHRQVLKVTWLLMSIGTLYTFASAFLGGANLTVSVWLVLCGIALYIHGLFSEELLEWIGVSIISIGVGILLLRLEYTHIKWIASAATGIGLPLLAFMLDRGSIRSAWFRVTQTLAWFACVLTLPILAMLWKP
;
A
#
# COMPACT_ATOMS: atom_id res chain seq x y z
N MET A 1 -11.37 46.44 -18.23
CA MET A 1 -10.86 45.25 -18.96
C MET A 1 -9.59 44.66 -18.33
N THR A 2 -8.63 45.47 -17.89
CA THR A 2 -7.38 45.01 -17.25
C THR A 2 -7.58 44.20 -15.95
N GLN A 3 -8.59 44.55 -15.15
CA GLN A 3 -8.85 43.92 -13.84
C GLN A 3 -9.28 42.44 -13.92
N HIS A 4 -9.95 42.03 -15.01
CA HIS A 4 -10.31 40.62 -15.22
C HIS A 4 -9.13 39.78 -15.67
N ALA A 5 -8.20 40.34 -16.45
CA ALA A 5 -7.00 39.65 -16.89
C ALA A 5 -6.04 39.37 -15.73
N THR A 6 -5.87 40.31 -14.79
CA THR A 6 -5.09 40.09 -13.57
C THR A 6 -5.74 39.05 -12.66
N GLN A 7 -7.06 39.09 -12.45
CA GLN A 7 -7.76 38.05 -11.69
C GLN A 7 -7.62 36.65 -12.31
N GLN A 8 -7.62 36.54 -13.64
CA GLN A 8 -7.40 35.27 -14.31
C GLN A 8 -5.95 34.79 -14.16
N LEU A 9 -4.96 35.67 -14.30
CA LEU A 9 -3.56 35.33 -14.09
C LEU A 9 -3.27 34.93 -12.65
N ASP A 10 -3.83 35.62 -11.66
CA ASP A 10 -3.71 35.28 -10.24
C ASP A 10 -4.39 33.94 -9.93
N ALA A 11 -5.55 33.67 -10.54
CA ALA A 11 -6.23 32.38 -10.42
C ALA A 11 -5.40 31.25 -11.06
N ILE A 12 -4.76 31.50 -12.21
CA ILE A 12 -3.86 30.54 -12.87
C ILE A 12 -2.60 30.32 -12.02
N HIS A 13 -2.00 31.38 -11.49
CA HIS A 13 -0.82 31.28 -10.62
C HIS A 13 -1.16 30.54 -9.32
N ALA A 14 -2.30 30.84 -8.71
CA ALA A 14 -2.81 30.16 -7.54
C ALA A 14 -3.15 28.68 -7.84
N MET A 15 -3.69 28.37 -9.02
CA MET A 15 -3.93 26.99 -9.48
C MET A 15 -2.63 26.24 -9.75
N LEU A 16 -1.63 26.88 -10.36
CA LEU A 16 -0.31 26.30 -10.63
C LEU A 16 0.45 26.08 -9.32
N SER A 17 0.44 27.06 -8.40
CA SER A 17 1.06 26.92 -7.09
C SER A 17 0.33 25.91 -6.19
N ALA A 18 -1.00 25.80 -6.29
CA ALA A 18 -1.77 24.76 -5.61
C ALA A 18 -1.52 23.37 -6.22
N GLY A 19 -1.23 23.30 -7.53
CA GLY A 19 -0.78 22.08 -8.21
C GLY A 19 0.61 21.61 -7.76
N GLN A 20 1.45 22.53 -7.26
CA GLN A 20 2.77 22.23 -6.71
C GLN A 20 2.76 21.80 -5.23
N ARG A 21 1.60 21.75 -4.56
CA ARG A 21 1.56 21.18 -3.20
C ARG A 21 1.79 19.67 -3.26
N ASN A 22 2.87 19.22 -2.64
CA ASN A 22 3.17 17.81 -2.45
C ASN A 22 1.92 17.07 -1.94
N LEU A 23 1.65 15.94 -2.57
CA LEU A 23 0.62 15.01 -2.17
C LEU A 23 0.95 14.51 -0.77
N ARG A 24 0.19 14.90 0.24
CA ARG A 24 0.40 14.41 1.59
C ARG A 24 -0.38 13.12 1.79
N VAL A 25 0.33 12.02 2.08
CA VAL A 25 -0.31 10.78 2.54
C VAL A 25 -0.61 10.92 4.02
N GLU A 26 -1.85 10.64 4.41
CA GLU A 26 -2.25 10.71 5.81
C GLU A 26 -1.84 9.43 6.56
N LYS A 27 -1.44 9.60 7.83
CA LYS A 27 -0.90 8.50 8.64
C LYS A 27 -1.90 7.37 8.82
N HIS A 28 -3.18 7.71 9.02
CA HIS A 28 -4.24 6.73 9.20
C HIS A 28 -4.40 5.84 7.96
N SER A 29 -4.18 6.36 6.75
CA SER A 29 -4.32 5.59 5.51
C SER A 29 -3.27 4.47 5.47
N LEU A 30 -2.00 4.78 5.71
CA LEU A 30 -0.94 3.76 5.78
C LEU A 30 -1.17 2.71 6.87
N ILE A 31 -1.63 3.15 8.05
CA ILE A 31 -1.93 2.24 9.15
C ILE A 31 -3.09 1.31 8.78
N LEU A 32 -4.17 1.87 8.26
CA LEU A 32 -5.42 1.16 7.97
C LEU A 32 -5.21 0.16 6.83
N TRP A 33 -4.60 0.59 5.72
CA TRP A 33 -4.27 -0.30 4.60
C TRP A 33 -3.23 -1.35 5.00
N GLY A 34 -2.23 -0.98 5.79
CA GLY A 34 -1.20 -1.88 6.31
C GLY A 34 -1.77 -2.99 7.18
N LEU A 35 -2.43 -2.62 8.28
CA LEU A 35 -3.03 -3.57 9.21
C LEU A 35 -4.03 -4.48 8.51
N THR A 36 -4.91 -3.92 7.68
CA THR A 36 -5.92 -4.73 7.00
C THR A 36 -5.27 -5.77 6.07
N THR A 37 -4.29 -5.36 5.27
CA THR A 37 -3.60 -6.27 4.35
C THR A 37 -2.79 -7.33 5.12
N GLY A 38 -2.08 -6.91 6.18
CA GLY A 38 -1.30 -7.82 7.01
C GLY A 38 -2.14 -8.86 7.72
N LEU A 39 -3.28 -8.46 8.30
CA LEU A 39 -4.23 -9.36 8.95
C LEU A 39 -4.87 -10.32 7.95
N LEU A 40 -5.29 -9.81 6.79
CA LEU A 40 -5.91 -10.63 5.75
C LEU A 40 -4.96 -11.71 5.21
N LEU A 41 -3.67 -11.38 5.04
CA LEU A 41 -2.64 -12.34 4.66
C LEU A 41 -2.35 -13.35 5.77
N PHE A 42 -2.27 -12.89 7.02
CA PHE A 42 -1.94 -13.74 8.17
C PHE A 42 -3.03 -14.78 8.44
N PHE A 43 -4.29 -14.34 8.52
CA PHE A 43 -5.45 -15.19 8.83
C PHE A 43 -6.04 -15.92 7.61
N ARG A 44 -5.44 -15.79 6.42
CA ARG A 44 -5.97 -16.40 5.18
C ARG A 44 -6.26 -17.90 5.35
N ASP A 45 -5.31 -18.63 5.92
CA ASP A 45 -5.42 -20.09 6.02
C ASP A 45 -6.42 -20.52 7.10
N ASP A 46 -6.63 -19.68 8.13
CA ASP A 46 -7.63 -19.92 9.19
C ASP A 46 -9.06 -19.60 8.72
N LEU A 47 -9.20 -18.60 7.84
CA LEU A 47 -10.50 -18.18 7.29
C LEU A 47 -11.02 -19.13 6.20
N PHE A 48 -10.14 -19.83 5.50
CA PHE A 48 -10.49 -20.70 4.37
C PHE A 48 -9.90 -22.09 4.54
N THR A 49 -10.52 -22.89 5.40
CA THR A 49 -10.12 -24.29 5.62
C THR A 49 -10.70 -25.20 4.53
N ASP A 50 -9.94 -26.21 4.13
CA ASP A 50 -10.36 -27.22 3.13
C ASP A 50 -11.65 -27.94 3.53
N ALA A 51 -11.93 -28.06 4.84
CA ALA A 51 -13.17 -28.64 5.35
C ALA A 51 -14.43 -27.80 5.05
N GLN A 52 -14.27 -26.48 4.95
CA GLN A 52 -15.38 -25.54 4.67
C GLN A 52 -15.57 -25.34 3.16
N PHE A 53 -14.49 -25.38 2.38
CA PHE A 53 -14.49 -25.13 0.95
C PHE A 53 -13.76 -26.23 0.17
N PRO A 54 -14.38 -27.40 -0.04
CA PRO A 54 -13.73 -28.53 -0.72
C PRO A 54 -13.50 -28.29 -2.22
N ALA A 55 -14.27 -27.39 -2.84
CA ALA A 55 -14.11 -27.03 -4.25
C ALA A 55 -13.34 -25.71 -4.40
N ARG A 56 -12.29 -25.72 -5.25
CA ARG A 56 -11.48 -24.51 -5.51
C ARG A 56 -12.30 -23.33 -6.03
N ALA A 57 -13.33 -23.59 -6.82
CA ALA A 57 -14.19 -22.55 -7.36
C ALA A 57 -14.98 -21.82 -6.25
N THR A 58 -15.49 -22.56 -5.24
CA THR A 58 -16.23 -21.94 -4.13
C THR A 58 -15.29 -21.18 -3.21
N GLN A 59 -14.09 -21.71 -2.95
CA GLN A 59 -13.04 -20.99 -2.22
C GLN A 59 -12.64 -19.69 -2.91
N ALA A 60 -12.47 -19.71 -4.24
CA ALA A 60 -12.10 -18.53 -5.04
C ALA A 60 -13.17 -17.44 -4.99
N VAL A 61 -14.44 -17.81 -5.12
CA VAL A 61 -15.57 -16.86 -5.04
C VAL A 61 -15.69 -16.30 -3.64
N ALA A 62 -15.57 -17.13 -2.60
CA ALA A 62 -15.63 -16.67 -1.22
C ALA A 62 -14.46 -15.72 -0.89
N TRP A 63 -13.26 -16.01 -1.40
CA TRP A 63 -12.11 -15.09 -1.28
C TRP A 63 -12.34 -13.77 -2.02
N LEU A 64 -12.91 -13.81 -3.23
CA LEU A 64 -13.25 -12.61 -3.99
C LEU A 64 -14.27 -11.74 -3.25
N ILE A 65 -15.32 -12.36 -2.69
CA ILE A 65 -16.33 -11.65 -1.90
C ILE A 65 -15.68 -10.99 -0.68
N LEU A 66 -14.82 -11.71 0.04
CA LEU A 66 -14.10 -11.16 1.19
C LEU A 66 -13.22 -9.97 0.76
N LEU A 67 -12.47 -10.08 -0.33
CA LEU A 67 -11.65 -8.98 -0.85
C LEU A 67 -12.49 -7.76 -1.20
N ILE A 68 -13.64 -7.94 -1.87
CA ILE A 68 -14.55 -6.83 -2.21
C ILE A 68 -15.06 -6.14 -0.95
N ILE A 69 -15.50 -6.91 0.06
CA ILE A 69 -15.99 -6.38 1.34
C ILE A 69 -14.89 -5.59 2.04
N VAL A 70 -13.71 -6.19 2.17
CA VAL A 70 -12.57 -5.60 2.89
C VAL A 70 -12.06 -4.34 2.18
N ILE A 71 -11.80 -4.41 0.87
CA ILE A 71 -11.32 -3.27 0.09
C ILE A 71 -12.34 -2.13 0.14
N SER A 72 -13.64 -2.43 0.00
CA SER A 72 -14.70 -1.41 0.06
C SER A 72 -14.79 -0.78 1.46
N GLY A 73 -14.79 -1.60 2.51
CA GLY A 73 -14.87 -1.12 3.89
C GLY A 73 -13.69 -0.25 4.28
N VAL A 74 -12.48 -0.70 3.98
CA VAL A 74 -11.24 0.05 4.19
C VAL A 74 -11.24 1.35 3.40
N SER A 75 -11.64 1.32 2.13
CA SER A 75 -11.68 2.51 1.27
C SER A 75 -12.69 3.54 1.77
N LEU A 76 -13.87 3.10 2.22
CA LEU A 76 -14.88 3.98 2.80
C LEU A 76 -14.38 4.63 4.10
N LEU A 77 -13.76 3.84 4.97
CA LEU A 77 -13.20 4.35 6.23
C LEU A 77 -12.07 5.35 5.98
N ASP A 78 -11.12 5.02 5.08
CA ASP A 78 -10.03 5.90 4.70
C ASP A 78 -10.54 7.19 4.04
N TRP A 79 -11.57 7.09 3.18
CA TRP A 79 -12.22 8.25 2.58
C TRP A 79 -12.89 9.15 3.63
N HIS A 80 -13.63 8.56 4.57
CA HIS A 80 -14.29 9.30 5.64
C HIS A 80 -13.27 10.06 6.51
N LEU A 81 -12.23 9.38 6.97
CA LEU A 81 -11.18 9.98 7.80
C LEU A 81 -10.41 11.06 7.04
N THR A 82 -10.02 10.79 5.79
CA THR A 82 -9.30 11.75 4.96
C THR A 82 -10.14 12.98 4.65
N ARG A 83 -11.45 12.80 4.40
CA ARG A 83 -12.38 13.91 4.18
C ARG A 83 -12.49 14.79 5.43
N GLN A 84 -12.62 14.20 6.61
CA GLN A 84 -12.69 14.95 7.87
C GLN A 84 -11.41 15.76 8.13
N VAL A 85 -10.24 15.16 7.92
CA VAL A 85 -8.94 15.84 8.10
C VAL A 85 -8.75 16.97 7.10
N LYS A 86 -9.15 16.79 5.84
CA LYS A 86 -9.04 17.86 4.83
C LYS A 86 -10.00 19.01 5.07
N GLN A 87 -11.22 18.71 5.54
CA GLN A 87 -12.20 19.74 5.91
C GLN A 87 -11.71 20.61 7.07
N SER A 88 -11.09 20.01 8.10
CA SER A 88 -10.57 20.78 9.24
C SER A 88 -9.37 21.67 8.87
N ARG A 89 -8.62 21.31 7.82
CA ARG A 89 -7.50 22.11 7.30
C ARG A 89 -7.89 23.06 6.16
N ASN A 90 -9.16 23.10 5.78
CA ASN A 90 -9.67 23.84 4.62
C ASN A 90 -8.86 23.53 3.32
N GLU A 91 -8.44 22.28 3.17
CA GLU A 91 -7.64 21.80 2.03
C GLU A 91 -8.55 21.17 0.96
N SER A 92 -8.33 21.55 -0.30
CA SER A 92 -9.01 20.93 -1.45
C SER A 92 -8.20 19.74 -2.01
N TRP A 93 -8.87 18.85 -2.73
CA TRP A 93 -8.22 17.71 -3.38
C TRP A 93 -7.48 18.17 -4.65
N SER A 94 -6.15 18.03 -4.65
CA SER A 94 -5.34 18.35 -5.82
C SER A 94 -5.67 17.44 -7.02
N PHE A 95 -5.35 17.94 -8.22
CA PHE A 95 -5.50 17.14 -9.45
C PHE A 95 -4.63 15.88 -9.40
N ILE A 96 -3.36 16.03 -9.00
CA ILE A 96 -2.40 14.92 -8.87
C ILE A 96 -2.95 13.84 -7.94
N HIS A 97 -3.53 14.24 -6.81
CA HIS A 97 -4.12 13.28 -5.88
C HIS A 97 -5.21 12.43 -6.52
N ARG A 98 -6.09 13.04 -7.33
CA ARG A 98 -7.13 12.28 -8.04
C ARG A 98 -6.55 11.31 -9.06
N GLN A 99 -5.45 11.65 -9.73
CA GLN A 99 -4.82 10.74 -10.69
C GLN A 99 -4.11 9.58 -9.99
N VAL A 100 -3.36 9.86 -8.92
CA VAL A 100 -2.70 8.82 -8.11
C VAL A 100 -3.73 7.86 -7.51
N LEU A 101 -4.88 8.38 -7.04
CA LEU A 101 -5.97 7.53 -6.56
C LEU A 101 -6.51 6.60 -7.66
N LYS A 102 -6.72 7.10 -8.89
CA LYS A 102 -7.16 6.25 -10.02
C LYS A 102 -6.14 5.16 -10.33
N VAL A 103 -4.86 5.48 -10.35
CA VAL A 103 -3.79 4.49 -10.57
C VAL A 103 -3.80 3.45 -9.46
N THR A 104 -3.97 3.86 -8.21
CA THR A 104 -4.05 2.95 -7.06
C THR A 104 -5.22 1.98 -7.19
N TRP A 105 -6.41 2.49 -7.57
CA TRP A 105 -7.58 1.65 -7.84
C TRP A 105 -7.37 0.69 -9.01
N LEU A 106 -6.66 1.13 -10.06
CA LEU A 106 -6.29 0.27 -11.18
C LEU A 106 -5.38 -0.87 -10.70
N LEU A 107 -4.34 -0.58 -9.91
CA LEU A 107 -3.44 -1.60 -9.35
C LEU A 107 -4.17 -2.58 -8.43
N MET A 108 -5.07 -2.10 -7.57
CA MET A 108 -5.92 -2.95 -6.71
C MET A 108 -6.84 -3.86 -7.53
N SER A 109 -7.41 -3.34 -8.62
CA SER A 109 -8.25 -4.12 -9.53
C SER A 109 -7.45 -5.20 -10.24
N ILE A 110 -6.23 -4.89 -10.70
CA ILE A 110 -5.31 -5.86 -11.30
C ILE A 110 -4.95 -6.97 -10.30
N GLY A 111 -4.59 -6.61 -9.06
CA GLY A 111 -4.27 -7.58 -8.01
C GLY A 111 -5.44 -8.50 -7.67
N THR A 112 -6.65 -7.93 -7.61
CA THR A 112 -7.89 -8.69 -7.34
C THR A 112 -8.21 -9.65 -8.48
N LEU A 113 -8.15 -9.16 -9.73
CA LEU A 113 -8.36 -9.98 -10.93
C LEU A 113 -7.33 -11.10 -11.02
N TYR A 114 -6.04 -10.80 -10.78
CA TYR A 114 -4.97 -11.79 -10.77
C TYR A 114 -5.24 -12.86 -9.70
N THR A 115 -5.62 -12.44 -8.49
CA THR A 115 -5.94 -13.36 -7.40
C THR A 115 -7.04 -14.33 -7.80
N PHE A 116 -8.13 -13.80 -8.35
CA PHE A 116 -9.25 -14.62 -8.81
C PHE A 116 -8.83 -15.56 -9.94
N ALA A 117 -8.12 -15.06 -10.95
CA ALA A 117 -7.61 -15.87 -12.07
C ALA A 117 -6.67 -16.98 -11.60
N SER A 118 -5.79 -16.70 -10.64
CA SER A 118 -4.79 -17.65 -10.11
C SER A 118 -5.43 -18.86 -9.42
N ALA A 119 -6.67 -18.73 -8.95
CA ALA A 119 -7.40 -19.84 -8.35
C ALA A 119 -7.81 -20.91 -9.39
N PHE A 120 -7.99 -20.52 -10.65
CA PHE A 120 -8.41 -21.41 -11.75
C PHE A 120 -7.24 -21.82 -12.65
N LEU A 121 -6.35 -20.87 -12.95
CA LEU A 121 -5.23 -21.06 -13.88
C LEU A 121 -3.94 -21.54 -13.17
N GLY A 122 -3.97 -21.62 -11.85
CA GLY A 122 -2.79 -21.88 -11.02
C GLY A 122 -1.96 -20.61 -10.79
N GLY A 123 -0.81 -20.77 -10.13
CA GLY A 123 0.04 -19.64 -9.75
C GLY A 123 -0.34 -18.95 -8.44
N ALA A 124 -1.16 -19.59 -7.59
CA ALA A 124 -1.52 -19.07 -6.27
C ALA A 124 -0.30 -18.70 -5.39
N ASN A 125 0.84 -19.37 -5.60
CA ASN A 125 2.10 -19.08 -4.89
C ASN A 125 2.71 -17.73 -5.30
N LEU A 126 2.38 -17.23 -6.50
CA LEU A 126 2.86 -15.95 -7.02
C LEU A 126 1.99 -14.78 -6.56
N THR A 127 0.74 -15.05 -6.15
CA THR A 127 -0.26 -14.03 -5.81
C THR A 127 0.23 -13.05 -4.75
N VAL A 128 0.89 -13.53 -3.69
CA VAL A 128 1.43 -12.66 -2.65
C VAL A 128 2.54 -11.76 -3.20
N SER A 129 3.45 -12.31 -4.00
CA SER A 129 4.53 -11.54 -4.63
C SER A 129 3.99 -10.48 -5.59
N VAL A 130 2.96 -10.81 -6.38
CA VAL A 130 2.27 -9.84 -7.25
C VAL A 130 1.66 -8.71 -6.42
N TRP A 131 0.95 -9.03 -5.34
CA TRP A 131 0.41 -8.01 -4.43
C TRP A 131 1.48 -7.12 -3.83
N LEU A 132 2.59 -7.68 -3.36
CA LEU A 132 3.72 -6.89 -2.85
C LEU A 132 4.26 -5.94 -3.91
N VAL A 133 4.51 -6.42 -5.13
CA VAL A 133 5.00 -5.57 -6.22
C VAL A 133 3.98 -4.47 -6.56
N LEU A 134 2.69 -4.77 -6.67
CA LEU A 134 1.64 -3.78 -6.93
C LEU A 134 1.52 -2.75 -5.81
N CYS A 135 1.58 -3.17 -4.55
CA CYS A 135 1.61 -2.26 -3.39
C CYS A 135 2.85 -1.38 -3.40
N GLY A 136 4.03 -1.95 -3.68
CA GLY A 136 5.27 -1.19 -3.77
C GLY A 136 5.26 -0.18 -4.91
N ILE A 137 4.70 -0.52 -6.08
CA ILE A 137 4.46 0.42 -7.18
C ILE A 137 3.50 1.53 -6.75
N ALA A 138 2.41 1.20 -6.06
CA ALA A 138 1.46 2.20 -5.57
C ALA A 138 2.15 3.20 -4.63
N LEU A 139 2.95 2.72 -3.67
CA LEU A 139 3.71 3.58 -2.76
C LEU A 139 4.78 4.39 -3.48
N TYR A 140 5.51 3.78 -4.41
CA TYR A 140 6.51 4.46 -5.23
C TYR A 140 5.90 5.65 -5.98
N ILE A 141 4.77 5.42 -6.67
CA ILE A 141 4.04 6.47 -7.40
C ILE A 141 3.55 7.56 -6.44
N HIS A 142 3.06 7.21 -5.26
CA HIS A 142 2.72 8.22 -4.25
C HIS A 142 3.96 9.00 -3.79
N GLY A 143 5.10 8.33 -3.60
CA GLY A 143 6.37 8.91 -3.17
C GLY A 143 6.90 9.96 -4.14
N LEU A 144 6.80 9.72 -5.45
CA LEU A 144 7.18 10.67 -6.50
C LEU A 144 6.50 12.04 -6.35
N PHE A 145 5.32 12.08 -5.73
CA PHE A 145 4.56 13.32 -5.53
C PHE A 145 4.45 13.72 -4.06
N SER A 146 5.01 12.96 -3.11
CA SER A 146 4.78 13.10 -1.68
C SER A 146 6.05 13.39 -0.89
N GLU A 147 6.79 12.33 -0.55
CA GLU A 147 7.99 12.33 0.27
C GLU A 147 8.92 11.24 -0.26
N GLU A 148 10.23 11.54 -0.35
CA GLU A 148 11.23 10.60 -0.86
C GLU A 148 11.28 9.28 -0.06
N LEU A 149 11.00 9.30 1.25
CA LEU A 149 11.01 8.07 2.05
C LEU A 149 9.95 7.06 1.57
N LEU A 150 8.79 7.53 1.11
CA LEU A 150 7.72 6.68 0.59
C LEU A 150 8.13 5.99 -0.72
N GLU A 151 8.91 6.68 -1.54
CA GLU A 151 9.52 6.14 -2.75
C GLU A 151 10.47 4.99 -2.43
N TRP A 152 11.40 5.21 -1.48
CA TRP A 152 12.40 4.21 -1.08
C TRP A 152 11.77 2.96 -0.47
N ILE A 153 10.72 3.12 0.33
CA ILE A 153 9.97 2.00 0.89
C ILE A 153 9.15 1.28 -0.18
N GLY A 154 8.60 2.02 -1.15
CA GLY A 154 7.98 1.43 -2.35
C GLY A 154 8.95 0.51 -3.10
N VAL A 155 10.15 0.99 -3.41
CA VAL A 155 11.22 0.19 -4.04
C VAL A 155 11.61 -1.01 -3.18
N SER A 156 11.68 -0.84 -1.86
CA SER A 156 12.01 -1.90 -0.92
C SER A 156 10.97 -3.02 -0.95
N ILE A 157 9.68 -2.69 -0.95
CA ILE A 157 8.58 -3.67 -1.02
C ILE A 157 8.56 -4.37 -2.39
N ILE A 158 8.82 -3.65 -3.50
CA ILE A 158 8.99 -4.28 -4.82
C ILE A 158 10.14 -5.30 -4.77
N SER A 159 11.28 -4.90 -4.21
CA SER A 159 12.47 -5.74 -4.10
C SER A 159 12.20 -7.00 -3.26
N ILE A 160 11.42 -6.89 -2.18
CA ILE A 160 10.95 -8.04 -1.39
C ILE A 160 10.08 -8.97 -2.25
N GLY A 161 9.09 -8.41 -2.97
CA GLY A 161 8.21 -9.19 -3.84
C GLY A 161 8.97 -9.95 -4.93
N VAL A 162 9.95 -9.31 -5.57
CA VAL A 162 10.83 -9.95 -6.56
C VAL A 162 11.77 -10.96 -5.90
N GLY A 163 12.36 -10.62 -4.76
CA GLY A 163 13.28 -11.48 -4.02
C GLY A 163 12.64 -12.80 -3.58
N ILE A 164 11.37 -12.76 -3.14
CA ILE A 164 10.58 -13.95 -2.83
C ILE A 164 10.52 -14.91 -4.02
N LEU A 165 10.31 -14.38 -5.24
CA LEU A 165 10.24 -15.19 -6.46
C LEU A 165 11.59 -15.77 -6.84
N LEU A 166 12.66 -14.97 -6.75
CA LEU A 166 14.03 -15.39 -7.08
C LEU A 166 14.52 -16.49 -6.13
N LEU A 167 14.24 -16.34 -4.84
CA LEU A 167 14.64 -17.29 -3.79
C LEU A 167 13.72 -18.51 -3.71
N ARG A 168 12.61 -18.54 -4.47
CA ARG A 168 11.63 -19.63 -4.48
C ARG A 168 11.18 -20.05 -3.07
N LEU A 169 10.89 -19.07 -2.23
CA LEU A 169 10.52 -19.32 -0.83
C LEU A 169 9.23 -20.15 -0.74
N GLU A 170 9.13 -20.99 0.29
CA GLU A 170 7.90 -21.74 0.58
C GLU A 170 6.78 -20.78 1.00
N TYR A 171 5.53 -21.17 0.73
CA TYR A 171 4.35 -20.33 0.98
C TYR A 171 4.27 -19.81 2.43
N THR A 172 4.60 -20.62 3.43
CA THR A 172 4.60 -20.20 4.84
C THR A 172 5.53 -19.01 5.08
N HIS A 173 6.74 -19.05 4.52
CA HIS A 173 7.72 -17.96 4.62
C HIS A 173 7.24 -16.70 3.91
N ILE A 174 6.68 -16.87 2.71
CA ILE A 174 6.10 -15.78 1.92
C ILE A 174 5.00 -15.08 2.73
N LYS A 175 4.10 -15.85 3.36
CA LYS A 175 3.01 -15.34 4.19
C LYS A 175 3.54 -14.46 5.32
N TRP A 176 4.50 -14.95 6.09
CA TRP A 176 5.11 -14.19 7.20
C TRP A 176 5.79 -12.91 6.76
N ILE A 177 6.60 -12.97 5.68
CA ILE A 177 7.28 -11.78 5.15
C ILE A 177 6.25 -10.75 4.68
N ALA A 178 5.26 -11.17 3.91
CA ALA A 178 4.27 -10.26 3.34
C ALA A 178 3.35 -9.65 4.42
N SER A 179 2.92 -10.45 5.40
CA SER A 179 2.12 -9.96 6.52
C SER A 179 2.90 -8.97 7.39
N ALA A 180 4.20 -9.19 7.61
CA ALA A 180 5.06 -8.26 8.34
C ALA A 180 5.34 -6.97 7.53
N ALA A 181 5.68 -7.10 6.25
CA ALA A 181 5.97 -5.97 5.36
C ALA A 181 4.79 -5.02 5.22
N THR A 182 3.56 -5.56 5.23
CA THR A 182 2.34 -4.76 5.14
C THR A 182 1.80 -4.36 6.52
N GLY A 183 1.53 -5.34 7.38
CA GLY A 183 0.90 -5.18 8.69
C GLY A 183 1.73 -4.45 9.73
N ILE A 184 3.06 -4.51 9.63
CA ILE A 184 3.97 -3.77 10.53
C ILE A 184 4.68 -2.67 9.76
N GLY A 185 5.14 -2.98 8.54
CA GLY A 185 5.90 -2.04 7.72
C GLY A 185 5.15 -0.77 7.36
N LEU A 186 3.88 -0.84 6.91
CA LEU A 186 3.14 0.38 6.55
C LEU A 186 2.74 1.24 7.76
N PRO A 187 2.29 0.66 8.90
CA PRO A 187 2.12 1.45 10.11
C PRO A 187 3.40 2.11 10.59
N LEU A 188 4.53 1.39 10.59
CA LEU A 188 5.83 1.94 10.96
C LEU A 188 6.21 3.10 10.04
N LEU A 189 6.02 2.95 8.72
CA LEU A 189 6.22 4.01 7.74
C LEU A 189 5.38 5.25 8.07
N ALA A 190 4.12 5.07 8.48
CA ALA A 190 3.25 6.18 8.87
C ALA A 190 3.84 7.04 10.00
N PHE A 191 4.58 6.43 10.92
CA PHE A 191 5.26 7.15 12.00
C PHE A 191 6.57 7.80 11.55
N MET A 192 7.25 7.21 10.56
CA MET A 192 8.53 7.70 10.02
C MET A 192 8.37 8.83 8.99
N LEU A 193 7.17 9.03 8.43
CA LEU A 193 6.89 10.15 7.52
C LEU A 193 7.06 11.51 8.22
N ASP A 194 7.87 12.35 7.61
CA ASP A 194 8.43 13.56 8.21
C ASP A 194 7.70 14.84 7.74
N ARG A 195 6.64 14.71 6.93
CA ARG A 195 5.63 15.76 6.66
C ARG A 195 6.23 17.07 6.15
N GLY A 196 7.24 16.99 5.28
CA GLY A 196 7.81 18.13 4.59
C GLY A 196 9.14 18.67 5.16
N SER A 197 9.74 17.99 6.15
CA SER A 197 11.12 18.32 6.56
C SER A 197 12.13 17.68 5.60
N ILE A 198 13.06 18.49 5.08
CA ILE A 198 14.17 17.98 4.25
C ILE A 198 15.21 17.35 5.20
N ARG A 199 15.43 16.04 5.09
CA ARG A 199 16.46 15.32 5.84
C ARG A 199 17.58 14.84 4.93
N SER A 200 18.76 14.68 5.51
CA SER A 200 19.93 14.19 4.78
C SER A 200 19.69 12.77 4.24
N ALA A 201 20.33 12.45 3.12
CA ALA A 201 20.26 11.12 2.52
C ALA A 201 20.64 10.01 3.51
N TRP A 202 21.66 10.25 4.34
CA TRP A 202 22.11 9.31 5.37
C TRP A 202 21.03 8.98 6.39
N PHE A 203 20.29 9.98 6.87
CA PHE A 203 19.21 9.74 7.82
C PHE A 203 18.11 8.86 7.19
N ARG A 204 17.80 9.09 5.92
CA ARG A 204 16.82 8.27 5.18
C ARG A 204 17.30 6.84 4.97
N VAL A 205 18.58 6.64 4.64
CA VAL A 205 19.19 5.30 4.58
C VAL A 205 19.03 4.59 5.93
N THR A 206 19.34 5.26 7.05
CA THR A 206 19.15 4.65 8.38
C THR A 206 17.70 4.33 8.69
N GLN A 207 16.76 5.18 8.28
CA GLN A 207 15.33 4.92 8.41
C GLN A 207 14.91 3.70 7.58
N THR A 208 15.29 3.62 6.31
CA THR A 208 14.98 2.46 5.45
C THR A 208 15.59 1.18 6.00
N LEU A 209 16.82 1.22 6.51
CA LEU A 209 17.46 0.07 7.16
C LEU A 209 16.74 -0.33 8.45
N ALA A 210 16.35 0.63 9.29
CA ALA A 210 15.57 0.36 10.50
C ALA A 210 14.20 -0.25 10.15
N TRP A 211 13.55 0.25 9.09
CA TRP A 211 12.32 -0.31 8.58
C TRP A 211 12.50 -1.78 8.14
N PHE A 212 13.55 -2.06 7.36
CA PHE A 212 13.89 -3.44 6.95
C PHE A 212 14.13 -4.35 8.16
N ALA A 213 14.89 -3.88 9.16
CA ALA A 213 15.13 -4.64 10.38
C ALA A 213 13.82 -4.98 11.08
N CYS A 214 12.93 -4.02 11.29
CA CYS A 214 11.62 -4.26 11.91
C CYS A 214 10.75 -5.24 11.11
N VAL A 215 10.74 -5.12 9.78
CA VAL A 215 9.89 -5.95 8.91
C VAL A 215 10.42 -7.37 8.78
N LEU A 216 11.74 -7.57 8.72
CA LEU A 216 12.33 -8.88 8.47
C LEU A 216 12.67 -9.66 9.74
N THR A 217 12.85 -9.00 10.89
CA THR A 217 13.17 -9.67 12.16
C THR A 217 12.14 -10.74 12.54
N LEU A 218 10.85 -10.41 12.54
CA LEU A 218 9.77 -11.33 12.87
C LEU A 218 9.71 -12.55 11.93
N PRO A 219 9.70 -12.37 10.58
CA PRO A 219 9.78 -13.48 9.64
C PRO A 219 11.04 -14.34 9.80
N ILE A 220 12.21 -13.73 10.02
CA ILE A 220 13.48 -14.47 10.19
C ILE A 220 13.45 -15.28 11.49
N LEU A 221 12.95 -14.71 12.59
CA LEU A 221 12.80 -15.44 13.84
C LEU A 221 11.81 -16.61 13.68
N ALA A 222 10.70 -16.41 12.96
CA ALA A 222 9.75 -17.48 12.66
C ALA A 222 10.36 -18.57 11.77
N MET A 223 11.28 -18.23 10.86
CA MET A 223 12.03 -19.20 10.04
C MET A 223 13.03 -20.02 10.87
N LEU A 224 13.69 -19.38 11.83
CA LEU A 224 14.69 -20.00 12.70
C LEU A 224 14.03 -20.88 13.77
N TRP A 225 12.82 -20.49 14.22
CA TRP A 225 11.98 -21.24 15.13
C TRP A 225 11.21 -22.34 14.38
N LYS A 226 11.92 -23.34 13.86
CA LYS A 226 11.28 -24.63 13.50
C LYS A 226 11.24 -25.52 14.75
N PRO A 227 10.07 -25.98 15.23
CA PRO A 227 10.01 -27.22 16.00
C PRO A 227 10.37 -28.43 15.12
#